data_AF-A0A0C9TML1-F1
#
_entry.id   AF-A0A0C9TML1-F1
#
_cell.length_a   1.000
_cell.length_b   1.000
_cell.length_c   1.000
_cell.angle_alpha   90.00
_cell.angle_beta   90.00
_cell.angle_gamma   90.00
#
_symmetry.space_group_name_H-M   'P 1'
#
loop_
_entity.id
_entity.type
_entity.pdbx_description
1 polymer ?
#
loop_
_entity_poly.entity_id
_entity_poly.type
_entity_poly.pdbx_seq_one_letter_code
_entity_poly.pdbx_strand_id
1 'polypeptide(L)'
;ENAATRGWNKAWFRLGRDYEPVGDFDRARDCFERGLRAGVESCIYIRLSTCCLQRIGITKLLGQLALIPSPTEALPLPQEAVNLSSVETPHPAHVFVLLLRGEIAEVKVEEQFLALFIPEGSTSKDVARSYLERATYYGFIAAQYKVGCAYEYVEGPFAFDSLRGAQYYSVASQQGDAEADLALSKWFLCGHEGAFDKSEELAVRFADKAARKRLPTGEFAMGYYAEIGIGMSKNIETARELYTKAAVNGNVEAQARLSALSTPAPQALSVTEHEALTDHNLVRRRTQAKVRAAKLGRNASKRAGAEERKMVVGSIRAGVESLGKDEESGKDGLLE
;
A
#
# COMPACT_ATOMS: atom_id res chain seq x y z
N GLU A 1 9.66 -20.16 24.84
CA GLU A 1 10.22 -19.88 26.19
C GLU A 1 11.41 -20.76 26.55
N ASN A 2 11.26 -22.09 26.65
CA ASN A 2 12.34 -22.99 27.12
C ASN A 2 13.68 -22.85 26.39
N ALA A 3 13.68 -22.59 25.08
CA ALA A 3 14.91 -22.36 24.32
C ALA A 3 15.60 -21.04 24.70
N ALA A 4 14.81 -19.99 24.96
CA ALA A 4 15.31 -18.66 25.31
C ALA A 4 15.90 -18.63 26.72
N THR A 5 15.28 -19.35 27.67
CA THR A 5 15.77 -19.46 29.05
C THR A 5 17.01 -20.35 29.19
N ARG A 6 17.27 -21.23 28.21
CA ARG A 6 18.44 -22.13 28.17
C ARG A 6 19.66 -21.56 27.42
N GLY A 7 19.69 -20.25 27.19
CA GLY A 7 20.84 -19.55 26.60
C GLY A 7 20.83 -19.39 25.09
N TRP A 8 19.77 -19.81 24.39
CA TRP A 8 19.61 -19.51 22.97
C TRP A 8 19.01 -18.12 22.79
N ASN A 9 19.85 -17.10 22.92
CA ASN A 9 19.42 -15.72 23.09
C ASN A 9 18.57 -15.19 21.91
N LYS A 10 18.80 -15.68 20.68
CA LYS A 10 18.00 -15.32 19.49
C LYS A 10 16.51 -15.73 19.59
N ALA A 11 16.14 -16.65 20.49
CA ALA A 11 14.74 -17.00 20.72
C ALA A 11 13.94 -15.93 21.47
N TRP A 12 14.59 -15.03 22.22
CA TRP A 12 13.91 -13.93 22.89
C TRP A 12 13.17 -13.01 21.91
N PHE A 13 13.76 -12.80 20.72
CA PHE A 13 13.16 -12.04 19.64
C PHE A 13 11.89 -12.69 19.10
N ARG A 14 11.98 -13.98 18.75
CA ARG A 14 10.84 -14.74 18.19
C ARG A 14 9.69 -14.79 19.18
N LEU A 15 10.00 -15.05 20.44
CA LEU A 15 9.03 -15.13 21.50
C LEU A 15 8.28 -13.81 21.74
N GLY A 16 8.99 -12.67 21.75
CA GLY A 16 8.34 -11.37 21.88
C GLY A 16 7.42 -11.06 20.70
N ARG A 17 7.83 -11.39 19.46
CA ARG A 17 7.02 -11.22 18.24
C ARG A 17 5.76 -12.08 18.27
N ASP A 18 5.84 -13.28 18.85
CA ASP A 18 4.71 -14.18 18.96
C ASP A 18 3.67 -13.69 20.00
N TYR A 19 4.06 -12.84 20.97
CA TYR A 19 3.13 -12.19 21.91
C TYR A 19 2.39 -10.97 21.34
N GLU A 20 2.94 -10.30 20.33
CA GLU A 20 2.31 -9.13 19.70
C GLU A 20 0.93 -9.40 19.06
N PRO A 21 0.73 -10.46 18.24
CA PRO A 21 -0.59 -10.76 17.67
C PRO A 21 -1.60 -11.24 18.74
N VAL A 22 -1.12 -11.67 19.90
CA VAL A 22 -1.95 -12.09 21.04
C VAL A 22 -2.35 -10.89 21.92
N GLY A 23 -1.76 -9.71 21.71
CA GLY A 23 -2.05 -8.48 22.47
C GLY A 23 -1.40 -8.39 23.84
N ASP A 24 -0.52 -9.33 24.20
CA ASP A 24 0.19 -9.35 25.48
C ASP A 24 1.52 -8.56 25.40
N PHE A 25 1.39 -7.24 25.36
CA PHE A 25 2.52 -6.35 25.12
C PHE A 25 3.51 -6.26 26.29
N ASP A 26 3.06 -6.53 27.52
CA ASP A 26 3.94 -6.54 28.69
C ASP A 26 4.93 -7.71 28.65
N ARG A 27 4.47 -8.89 28.26
CA ARG A 27 5.35 -10.06 28.06
C ARG A 27 6.21 -9.93 26.81
N ALA A 28 5.66 -9.37 25.73
CA ALA A 28 6.46 -9.04 24.56
C ALA A 28 7.64 -8.15 24.95
N ARG A 29 7.37 -7.05 25.69
CA ARG A 29 8.40 -6.14 26.21
C ARG A 29 9.45 -6.89 27.03
N ASP A 30 9.04 -7.66 28.05
CA ASP A 30 9.97 -8.41 28.91
C ASP A 30 10.87 -9.37 28.11
N CYS A 31 10.32 -10.07 27.11
CA CYS A 31 11.08 -10.95 26.23
C CYS A 31 12.16 -10.17 25.46
N PHE A 32 11.80 -9.03 24.88
CA PHE A 32 12.76 -8.16 24.20
C PHE A 32 13.78 -7.55 25.17
N GLU A 33 13.39 -7.26 26.42
CA GLU A 33 14.32 -6.75 27.43
C GLU A 33 15.43 -7.73 27.77
N ARG A 34 15.05 -9.00 27.90
CA ARG A 34 15.98 -10.10 28.18
C ARG A 34 16.88 -10.38 26.98
N GLY A 35 16.32 -10.35 25.78
CA GLY A 35 17.10 -10.44 24.53
C GLY A 35 18.11 -9.31 24.38
N LEU A 36 17.78 -8.09 24.84
CA LEU A 36 18.70 -6.95 24.82
C LEU A 36 19.87 -7.14 25.78
N ARG A 37 19.59 -7.53 27.03
CA ARG A 37 20.65 -7.79 28.04
C ARG A 37 21.60 -8.91 27.58
N ALA A 38 21.11 -9.79 26.72
CA ALA A 38 21.86 -10.89 26.14
C ALA A 38 22.62 -10.53 24.84
N GLY A 39 22.64 -9.25 24.43
CA GLY A 39 23.44 -8.76 23.29
C GLY A 39 22.93 -9.21 21.92
N VAL A 40 21.66 -9.60 21.81
CA VAL A 40 21.09 -10.06 20.53
C VAL A 40 20.75 -8.84 19.69
N GLU A 41 21.45 -8.63 18.58
CA GLU A 41 21.20 -7.53 17.63
C GLU A 41 19.72 -7.41 17.26
N SER A 42 19.05 -8.52 16.95
CA SER A 42 17.61 -8.54 16.64
C SER A 42 16.73 -8.00 17.79
N CYS A 43 17.10 -8.23 19.05
CA CYS A 43 16.40 -7.69 20.24
C CYS A 43 16.86 -6.27 20.60
N ILE A 44 18.10 -5.91 20.24
CA ILE A 44 18.59 -4.52 20.22
C ILE A 44 17.68 -3.69 19.31
N TYR A 45 17.29 -4.20 18.14
CA TYR A 45 16.35 -3.54 17.23
C TYR A 45 14.91 -3.41 17.73
N ILE A 46 14.43 -4.32 18.60
CA ILE A 46 13.05 -4.24 19.12
C ILE A 46 12.92 -3.46 20.43
N ARG A 47 13.94 -3.49 21.31
CA ARG A 47 13.94 -2.66 22.53
C ARG A 47 14.54 -1.27 22.32
N LEU A 48 15.53 -1.08 21.45
CA LEU A 48 15.98 0.25 21.07
C LEU A 48 15.20 0.75 19.86
N SER A 49 14.22 1.59 20.20
CA SER A 49 13.77 2.73 19.43
C SER A 49 12.54 2.55 18.56
N THR A 50 12.55 1.74 17.52
CA THR A 50 11.69 2.09 16.38
C THR A 50 10.19 1.89 16.56
N CYS A 51 9.72 0.67 16.75
CA CYS A 51 8.29 0.41 16.92
C CYS A 51 7.80 0.73 18.34
N CYS A 52 8.65 0.53 19.36
CA CYS A 52 8.31 0.81 20.75
C CYS A 52 8.26 2.32 21.03
N LEU A 53 9.24 3.13 20.62
CA LEU A 53 9.15 4.59 20.80
C LEU A 53 8.08 5.20 19.92
N GLN A 54 7.88 4.68 18.69
CA GLN A 54 6.75 5.09 17.86
C GLN A 54 5.42 4.79 18.54
N ARG A 55 5.25 3.59 19.09
CA ARG A 55 4.02 3.18 19.76
C ARG A 55 3.80 3.93 21.07
N ILE A 56 4.84 4.07 21.90
CA ILE A 56 4.79 4.87 23.13
C ILE A 56 4.49 6.33 22.81
N GLY A 57 5.16 6.91 21.81
CA GLY A 57 4.90 8.26 21.32
C GLY A 57 3.47 8.44 20.86
N ILE A 58 2.96 7.56 20.00
CA ILE A 58 1.55 7.59 19.55
C ILE A 58 0.59 7.40 20.73
N THR A 59 0.79 6.42 21.61
CA THR A 59 -0.09 6.21 22.78
C THR A 59 -0.10 7.39 23.74
N LYS A 60 1.04 8.07 23.94
CA LYS A 60 1.13 9.33 24.68
C LYS A 60 0.37 10.44 23.97
N LEU A 61 0.51 10.57 22.63
CA LEU A 61 -0.27 11.52 21.85
C LEU A 61 -1.78 11.27 21.94
N LEU A 62 -2.18 10.00 22.05
CA LEU A 62 -3.57 9.58 22.21
C LEU A 62 -4.09 9.64 23.65
N GLY A 63 -3.24 9.92 24.65
CA GLY A 63 -3.62 9.87 26.07
C GLY A 63 -4.09 8.49 26.55
N GLN A 64 -3.64 7.42 25.87
CA GLN A 64 -4.00 6.04 26.21
C GLN A 64 -3.10 5.50 27.34
N LEU A 65 -3.52 4.42 28.00
CA LEU A 65 -2.77 3.76 29.09
C LEU A 65 -2.50 4.63 30.33
N ALA A 66 -3.42 5.54 30.66
CA ALA A 66 -3.32 6.46 31.80
C ALA A 66 -2.09 7.41 31.76
N LEU A 67 -1.52 7.63 30.57
CA LEU A 67 -0.45 8.59 30.35
C LEU A 67 -1.03 9.99 30.11
N ILE A 68 -0.41 11.00 30.71
CA ILE A 68 -0.78 12.40 30.47
C ILE A 68 -0.32 12.77 29.05
N PRO A 69 -1.23 13.23 28.17
CA PRO A 69 -0.86 13.61 26.81
C PRO A 69 0.07 14.82 26.84
N SER A 70 1.30 14.62 26.35
CA SER A 70 2.33 15.65 26.27
C SER A 70 3.01 15.58 24.90
N PRO A 71 2.63 16.45 23.93
CA PRO A 71 3.22 16.45 22.59
C PRO A 71 4.73 16.68 22.59
N THR A 72 5.22 17.51 23.51
CA THR A 72 6.66 17.85 23.63
C THR A 72 7.52 16.67 24.03
N GLU A 73 7.02 15.78 24.90
CA GLU A 73 7.72 14.55 25.27
C GLU A 73 7.45 13.39 24.29
N ALA A 74 6.30 13.42 23.61
CA ALA A 74 5.85 12.29 22.80
C ALA A 74 6.42 12.31 21.38
N LEU A 75 6.66 13.48 20.78
CA LEU A 75 7.11 13.61 19.39
C LEU A 75 8.59 13.29 19.10
N PRO A 76 9.56 13.55 20.02
CA PRO A 76 10.94 13.13 19.82
C PRO A 76 11.09 11.61 19.65
N LEU A 77 10.18 10.84 20.26
CA LEU A 77 10.21 9.37 20.27
C LEU A 77 9.96 8.77 18.86
N PRO A 78 8.91 9.14 18.11
CA PRO A 78 8.77 8.84 16.68
C PRO A 78 9.93 9.31 15.80
N GLN A 79 10.52 10.48 16.08
CA GLN A 79 11.62 11.00 15.27
C GLN A 79 12.90 10.17 15.44
N GLU A 80 13.23 9.82 16.69
CA GLU A 80 14.35 8.94 17.00
C GLU A 80 14.18 7.56 16.37
N ALA A 81 12.95 7.03 16.42
CA ALA A 81 12.57 5.82 15.72
C ALA A 81 12.89 5.93 14.23
N VAL A 82 12.44 6.97 13.54
CA VAL A 82 12.71 7.13 12.10
C VAL A 82 14.20 7.15 11.77
N ASN A 83 15.04 7.73 12.62
CA ASN A 83 16.49 7.73 12.43
C ASN A 83 17.12 6.34 12.51
N LEU A 84 16.49 5.43 13.25
CA LEU A 84 16.91 4.04 13.41
C LEU A 84 16.18 3.07 12.47
N SER A 85 15.41 3.59 11.50
CA SER A 85 14.77 2.74 10.49
C SER A 85 15.79 2.00 9.63
N SER A 86 15.45 0.76 9.27
CA SER A 86 16.33 -0.18 8.56
C SER A 86 15.51 -1.09 7.65
N VAL A 87 16.19 -1.94 6.87
CA VAL A 87 15.55 -2.98 6.03
C VAL A 87 14.71 -3.94 6.88
N GLU A 88 15.15 -4.25 8.10
CA GLU A 88 14.41 -5.14 9.02
C GLU A 88 13.22 -4.42 9.66
N THR A 89 13.35 -3.12 9.92
CA THR A 89 12.33 -2.30 10.61
C THR A 89 11.98 -1.04 9.82
N PRO A 90 11.25 -1.15 8.70
CA PRO A 90 10.99 0.00 7.84
C PRO A 90 9.72 0.79 8.21
N HIS A 91 8.81 0.20 8.99
CA HIS A 91 7.55 0.78 9.46
C HIS A 91 7.63 2.20 10.06
N PRO A 92 8.61 2.55 10.93
CA PRO A 92 8.64 3.84 11.63
C PRO A 92 8.77 5.03 10.69
N ALA A 93 9.58 4.89 9.63
CA ALA A 93 9.72 5.92 8.61
C ALA A 93 8.38 6.21 7.92
N HIS A 94 7.59 5.17 7.63
CA HIS A 94 6.26 5.33 7.05
C HIS A 94 5.27 5.94 8.05
N VAL A 95 5.23 5.47 9.29
CA VAL A 95 4.28 6.00 10.30
C VAL A 95 4.54 7.48 10.59
N PHE A 96 5.81 7.90 10.64
CA PHE A 96 6.14 9.31 10.78
C PHE A 96 5.71 10.15 9.57
N VAL A 97 5.74 9.59 8.36
CA VAL A 97 5.15 10.24 7.17
C VAL A 97 3.66 10.46 7.36
N LEU A 98 2.92 9.48 7.91
CA LEU A 98 1.49 9.64 8.22
C LEU A 98 1.26 10.77 9.23
N LEU A 99 2.12 10.86 10.23
CA LEU A 99 2.07 11.92 11.26
C LEU A 99 2.33 13.31 10.65
N LEU A 100 3.40 13.45 9.85
CA LEU A 100 3.74 14.71 9.17
C LEU A 100 2.65 15.16 8.19
N ARG A 101 1.94 14.21 7.58
CA ARG A 101 0.82 14.47 6.65
C ARG A 101 -0.53 14.64 7.35
N GLY A 102 -0.62 14.38 8.66
CA GLY A 102 -1.87 14.43 9.42
C GLY A 102 -2.89 13.36 9.02
N GLU A 103 -2.42 12.20 8.54
CA GLU A 103 -3.28 11.11 8.05
C GLU A 103 -3.70 10.13 9.15
N ILE A 104 -3.15 10.28 10.36
CA ILE A 104 -3.56 9.50 11.53
C ILE A 104 -4.77 10.21 12.16
N ALA A 105 -5.98 9.72 11.88
CA ALA A 105 -7.22 10.38 12.25
C ALA A 105 -7.38 10.57 13.77
N GLU A 106 -6.83 9.66 14.56
CA GLU A 106 -6.90 9.65 16.01
C GLU A 106 -5.92 10.64 16.65
N VAL A 107 -4.88 11.08 15.93
CA VAL A 107 -3.79 11.92 16.45
C VAL A 107 -3.86 13.32 15.86
N LYS A 108 -4.28 14.30 16.67
CA LYS A 108 -4.22 15.72 16.32
C LYS A 108 -3.01 16.37 16.97
N VAL A 109 -1.93 16.50 16.22
CA VAL A 109 -0.74 17.24 16.64
C VAL A 109 -0.77 18.63 16.01
N GLU A 110 -0.60 19.66 16.82
CA GLU A 110 -0.52 21.03 16.33
C GLU A 110 0.76 21.21 15.49
N GLU A 111 0.63 21.91 14.36
CA GLU A 111 1.71 22.09 13.38
C GLU A 111 2.97 22.71 14.00
N GLN A 112 2.82 23.53 15.05
CA GLN A 112 3.92 24.14 15.80
C GLN A 112 4.88 23.11 16.40
N PHE A 113 4.38 21.96 16.86
CA PHE A 113 5.25 20.93 17.42
C PHE A 113 5.94 20.11 16.33
N LEU A 114 5.30 19.94 15.18
CA LEU A 114 5.91 19.26 14.02
C LEU A 114 7.02 20.11 13.40
N ALA A 115 6.86 21.45 13.41
CA ALA A 115 7.83 22.40 12.89
C ALA A 115 9.22 22.27 13.54
N LEU A 116 9.29 21.85 14.81
CA LEU A 116 10.55 21.61 15.53
C LEU A 116 11.43 20.52 14.90
N PHE A 117 10.84 19.64 14.09
CA PHE A 117 11.52 18.51 13.46
C PHE A 117 11.81 18.75 11.98
N ILE A 118 11.48 19.93 11.46
CA ILE A 118 11.70 20.31 10.06
C ILE A 118 12.97 21.15 10.00
N PRO A 119 14.01 20.73 9.25
CA PRO A 119 15.21 21.53 9.07
C PRO A 119 14.90 22.91 8.48
N GLU A 120 15.65 23.93 8.90
CA GLU A 120 15.49 25.30 8.36
C GLU A 120 15.62 25.30 6.82
N GLY A 121 14.66 25.95 6.15
CA GLY A 121 14.59 25.98 4.69
C GLY A 121 13.93 24.77 4.03
N SER A 122 13.53 23.74 4.79
CA SER A 122 12.73 22.61 4.30
C SER A 122 11.25 22.76 4.67
N THR A 123 10.35 22.13 3.91
CA THR A 123 8.93 22.04 4.29
C THR A 123 8.58 20.67 4.86
N SER A 124 7.48 20.57 5.63
CA SER A 124 6.96 19.28 6.13
C SER A 124 6.79 18.26 5.00
N LYS A 125 6.37 18.73 3.81
CA LYS A 125 6.18 17.90 2.62
C LYS A 125 7.49 17.34 2.07
N ASP A 126 8.59 18.10 2.15
CA ASP A 126 9.91 17.65 1.67
C ASP A 126 10.53 16.63 2.62
N VAL A 127 10.38 16.85 3.93
CA VAL A 127 10.79 15.90 4.97
C VAL A 127 9.98 14.60 4.85
N ALA A 128 8.66 14.71 4.72
CA ALA A 128 7.78 13.57 4.49
C ALA A 128 8.17 12.79 3.22
N ARG A 129 8.55 13.47 2.15
CA ARG A 129 9.06 12.81 0.94
C ARG A 129 10.32 12.01 1.20
N SER A 130 11.32 12.60 1.86
CA SER A 130 12.58 11.92 2.16
C SER A 130 12.36 10.64 2.98
N TYR A 131 11.51 10.70 4.00
CA TYR A 131 11.19 9.52 4.82
C TYR A 131 10.35 8.48 4.07
N LEU A 132 9.46 8.92 3.18
CA LEU A 132 8.69 8.01 2.34
C LEU A 132 9.58 7.27 1.33
N GLU A 133 10.52 7.97 0.68
CA GLU A 133 11.53 7.38 -0.21
C GLU A 133 12.44 6.42 0.57
N ARG A 134 12.83 6.76 1.81
CA ARG A 134 13.60 5.87 2.69
C ARG A 134 12.83 4.59 3.05
N ALA A 135 11.57 4.70 3.46
CA ALA A 135 10.73 3.53 3.77
C ALA A 135 10.54 2.63 2.54
N THR A 136 10.44 3.24 1.35
CA THR A 136 10.34 2.55 0.06
C THR A 136 11.65 1.82 -0.26
N TYR A 137 12.80 2.45 -0.04
CA TYR A 137 14.13 1.85 -0.22
C TYR A 137 14.33 0.62 0.69
N TYR A 138 13.81 0.67 1.91
CA TYR A 138 13.82 -0.48 2.81
C TYR A 138 12.80 -1.58 2.46
N GLY A 139 12.03 -1.41 1.39
CA GLY A 139 11.11 -2.42 0.91
C GLY A 139 9.75 -2.44 1.61
N PHE A 140 9.34 -1.37 2.29
CA PHE A 140 8.03 -1.37 2.94
C PHE A 140 6.88 -1.24 1.93
N ILE A 141 6.03 -2.27 1.88
CA ILE A 141 4.93 -2.41 0.91
C ILE A 141 4.03 -1.18 0.89
N ALA A 142 3.53 -0.74 2.05
CA ALA A 142 2.62 0.41 2.11
C ALA A 142 3.31 1.73 1.72
N ALA A 143 4.63 1.86 1.91
CA ALA A 143 5.37 3.02 1.41
C ALA A 143 5.51 2.97 -0.11
N GLN A 144 5.82 1.81 -0.69
CA GLN A 144 5.88 1.62 -2.15
C GLN A 144 4.55 1.97 -2.81
N TYR A 145 3.43 1.47 -2.26
CA TYR A 145 2.09 1.84 -2.72
C TYR A 145 1.86 3.35 -2.66
N LYS A 146 2.16 3.99 -1.51
CA LYS A 146 1.99 5.45 -1.35
C LYS A 146 2.86 6.28 -2.29
N VAL A 147 4.09 5.85 -2.58
CA VAL A 147 4.92 6.52 -3.60
C VAL A 147 4.29 6.39 -4.98
N GLY A 148 3.75 5.21 -5.32
CA GLY A 148 2.95 5.01 -6.54
C GLY A 148 1.81 6.03 -6.66
N CYS A 149 1.01 6.19 -5.60
CA CYS A 149 -0.06 7.18 -5.53
C CYS A 149 0.46 8.61 -5.65
N ALA A 150 1.59 8.92 -5.01
CA ALA A 150 2.15 10.27 -5.02
C ALA A 150 2.58 10.69 -6.44
N TYR A 151 3.15 9.78 -7.24
CA TYR A 151 3.47 10.02 -8.64
C TYR A 151 2.23 10.09 -9.55
N GLU A 152 1.18 9.33 -9.24
CA GLU A 152 -0.08 9.33 -10.01
C GLU A 152 -0.92 10.60 -9.78
N TYR A 153 -1.05 11.04 -8.54
CA TYR A 153 -1.93 12.15 -8.14
C TYR A 153 -1.20 13.45 -7.80
N VAL A 154 0.13 13.48 -7.91
CA VAL A 154 0.98 14.66 -7.67
C VAL A 154 0.81 15.14 -6.22
N GLU A 155 0.93 14.20 -5.29
CA GLU A 155 0.87 14.48 -3.86
C GLU A 155 2.22 14.98 -3.34
N GLY A 156 2.19 15.81 -2.29
CA GLY A 156 3.42 16.29 -1.65
C GLY A 156 4.32 17.05 -2.64
N PRO A 157 5.65 16.79 -2.67
CA PRO A 157 6.59 17.39 -3.61
C PRO A 157 6.86 16.54 -4.87
N PHE A 158 6.10 15.47 -5.10
CA PHE A 158 6.31 14.57 -6.24
C PHE A 158 5.85 15.22 -7.56
N ALA A 159 6.48 14.81 -8.66
CA ALA A 159 6.11 15.17 -10.03
C ALA A 159 5.12 14.14 -10.59
N PHE A 160 4.35 14.49 -11.62
CA PHE A 160 3.53 13.51 -12.32
C PHE A 160 4.41 12.58 -13.17
N ASP A 161 4.41 11.28 -12.87
CA ASP A 161 5.15 10.28 -13.63
C ASP A 161 4.42 8.92 -13.61
N SER A 162 3.72 8.62 -14.71
CA SER A 162 2.94 7.40 -14.84
C SER A 162 3.79 6.13 -14.87
N LEU A 163 4.99 6.18 -15.45
CA LEU A 163 5.87 5.01 -15.54
C LEU A 163 6.46 4.66 -14.18
N ARG A 164 6.96 5.68 -13.45
CA ARG A 164 7.44 5.47 -12.06
C ARG A 164 6.33 5.02 -11.14
N GLY A 165 5.15 5.64 -11.23
CA GLY A 165 3.98 5.23 -10.47
C GLY A 165 3.66 3.74 -10.66
N ALA A 166 3.56 3.29 -11.92
CA ALA A 166 3.34 1.89 -12.26
C ALA A 166 4.46 0.96 -11.78
N GLN A 167 5.73 1.40 -11.84
CA GLN A 167 6.86 0.62 -11.32
C GLN A 167 6.75 0.39 -9.81
N TYR A 168 6.44 1.42 -9.02
CA TYR A 168 6.29 1.27 -7.57
C TYR A 168 5.10 0.39 -7.20
N TYR A 169 3.97 0.53 -7.91
CA TYR A 169 2.86 -0.42 -7.73
C TYR A 169 3.26 -1.84 -8.09
N SER A 170 4.09 -2.05 -9.11
CA SER A 170 4.59 -3.39 -9.48
C SER A 170 5.38 -4.04 -8.35
N VAL A 171 6.25 -3.28 -7.70
CA VAL A 171 7.06 -3.80 -6.59
C VAL A 171 6.15 -4.15 -5.40
N ALA A 172 5.20 -3.28 -5.05
CA ALA A 172 4.23 -3.55 -3.99
C ALA A 172 3.35 -4.78 -4.32
N SER A 173 2.89 -4.89 -5.56
CA SER A 173 2.12 -6.02 -6.09
C SER A 173 2.89 -7.35 -5.97
N GLN A 174 4.18 -7.38 -6.31
CA GLN A 174 5.03 -8.56 -6.19
C GLN A 174 5.20 -8.99 -4.73
N GLN A 175 5.16 -8.05 -3.79
CA GLN A 175 5.21 -8.34 -2.35
C GLN A 175 3.86 -8.71 -1.74
N GLY A 176 2.77 -8.71 -2.51
CA GLY A 176 1.47 -9.15 -2.04
C GLY A 176 0.47 -8.05 -1.73
N ASP A 177 0.74 -6.79 -2.07
CA ASP A 177 -0.23 -5.70 -1.88
C ASP A 177 -1.45 -5.81 -2.80
N ALA A 178 -2.66 -5.78 -2.24
CA ALA A 178 -3.89 -5.93 -3.03
C ALA A 178 -4.32 -4.59 -3.66
N GLU A 179 -4.13 -3.47 -2.96
CA GLU A 179 -4.42 -2.15 -3.50
C GLU A 179 -3.52 -1.80 -4.69
N ALA A 180 -2.24 -2.19 -4.67
CA ALA A 180 -1.33 -2.02 -5.79
C ALA A 180 -1.73 -2.86 -7.00
N ASP A 181 -2.19 -4.10 -6.80
CA ASP A 181 -2.74 -4.93 -7.87
C ASP A 181 -3.92 -4.22 -8.56
N LEU A 182 -4.86 -3.70 -7.77
CA LEU A 182 -6.00 -2.96 -8.30
C LEU A 182 -5.57 -1.66 -9.01
N ALA A 183 -4.55 -0.96 -8.49
CA ALA A 183 -4.01 0.25 -9.13
C ALA A 183 -3.39 -0.07 -10.49
N LEU A 184 -2.61 -1.15 -10.60
CA LEU A 184 -2.05 -1.63 -11.87
C LEU A 184 -3.14 -2.03 -12.86
N SER A 185 -4.19 -2.71 -12.39
CA SER A 185 -5.36 -3.03 -13.20
C SER A 185 -5.96 -1.76 -13.84
N LYS A 186 -6.20 -0.72 -13.05
CA LYS A 186 -6.69 0.59 -13.52
C LYS A 186 -5.72 1.32 -14.44
N TRP A 187 -4.40 1.10 -14.30
CA TRP A 187 -3.40 1.64 -15.22
C TRP A 187 -3.48 0.96 -16.58
N PHE A 188 -3.48 -0.37 -16.64
CA PHE A 188 -3.56 -1.10 -17.91
C PHE A 188 -4.93 -1.02 -18.58
N LEU A 189 -6.00 -0.80 -17.82
CA LEU A 189 -7.34 -0.59 -18.38
C LEU A 189 -7.42 0.64 -19.31
N CYS A 190 -6.69 1.71 -19.00
CA CYS A 190 -6.70 2.95 -19.80
C CYS A 190 -5.41 3.16 -20.60
N GLY A 191 -4.29 2.57 -20.17
CA GLY A 191 -2.97 2.93 -20.65
C GLY A 191 -2.57 4.37 -20.29
N HIS A 192 -1.39 4.78 -20.73
CA HIS A 192 -0.98 6.18 -20.71
C HIS A 192 -0.04 6.50 -21.87
N GLU A 193 -0.43 7.49 -22.66
CA GLU A 193 0.32 7.92 -23.84
C GLU A 193 1.77 8.24 -23.49
N GLY A 194 2.70 7.61 -24.21
CA GLY A 194 4.14 7.80 -24.02
C GLY A 194 4.74 7.06 -22.81
N ALA A 195 3.94 6.28 -22.06
CA ALA A 195 4.43 5.40 -21.00
C ALA A 195 4.17 3.91 -21.32
N PHE A 196 2.90 3.51 -21.47
CA PHE A 196 2.51 2.13 -21.79
C PHE A 196 1.10 2.07 -22.39
N ASP A 197 0.87 1.05 -23.21
CA ASP A 197 -0.39 0.88 -23.93
C ASP A 197 -1.49 0.27 -23.05
N LYS A 198 -2.74 0.51 -23.45
CA LYS A 198 -3.92 -0.17 -22.86
C LYS A 198 -3.81 -1.68 -23.10
N SER A 199 -4.07 -2.47 -22.06
CA SER A 199 -4.12 -3.93 -22.12
C SER A 199 -5.20 -4.45 -21.16
N GLU A 200 -6.35 -4.83 -21.72
CA GLU A 200 -7.46 -5.35 -20.93
C GLU A 200 -7.14 -6.71 -20.30
N GLU A 201 -6.37 -7.55 -20.99
CA GLU A 201 -5.92 -8.85 -20.45
C GLU A 201 -5.08 -8.66 -19.18
N LEU A 202 -4.12 -7.73 -19.19
CA LEU A 202 -3.34 -7.43 -17.98
C LEU A 202 -4.22 -6.80 -16.90
N ALA A 203 -5.17 -5.94 -17.28
CA ALA A 203 -6.10 -5.35 -16.34
C ALA A 203 -6.91 -6.42 -15.59
N VAL A 204 -7.45 -7.42 -16.31
CA VAL A 204 -8.16 -8.56 -15.73
C VAL A 204 -7.25 -9.39 -14.82
N ARG A 205 -6.03 -9.73 -15.25
CA ARG A 205 -5.12 -10.54 -14.43
C ARG A 205 -4.76 -9.86 -13.10
N PHE A 206 -4.48 -8.56 -13.12
CA PHE A 206 -4.21 -7.80 -11.90
C PHE A 206 -5.45 -7.66 -11.01
N ALA A 207 -6.64 -7.44 -11.59
CA ALA A 207 -7.88 -7.41 -10.82
C ALA A 207 -8.21 -8.77 -10.19
N ASP A 208 -7.95 -9.88 -10.89
CA ASP A 208 -8.10 -11.24 -10.36
C ASP A 208 -7.16 -11.46 -9.18
N LYS A 209 -5.90 -11.01 -9.30
CA LYS A 209 -4.92 -11.08 -8.20
C LYS A 209 -5.39 -10.29 -6.96
N ALA A 210 -5.96 -9.10 -7.15
CA ALA A 210 -6.55 -8.33 -6.05
C ALA A 210 -7.80 -9.03 -5.45
N ALA A 211 -8.67 -9.58 -6.30
CA ALA A 211 -9.89 -10.27 -5.88
C ALA A 211 -9.59 -11.54 -5.08
N ARG A 212 -8.56 -12.31 -5.44
CA ARG A 212 -8.11 -13.50 -4.70
C ARG A 212 -7.64 -13.18 -3.29
N LYS A 213 -7.10 -11.99 -3.09
CA LYS A 213 -6.74 -11.45 -1.76
C LYS A 213 -7.95 -10.90 -0.99
N ARG A 214 -9.17 -11.12 -1.50
CA ARG A 214 -10.45 -10.66 -0.93
C ARG A 214 -10.54 -9.15 -0.77
N LEU A 215 -9.83 -8.40 -1.63
CA LEU A 215 -10.00 -6.96 -1.67
C LEU A 215 -11.41 -6.65 -2.23
N PRO A 216 -12.31 -6.00 -1.47
CA PRO A 216 -13.71 -5.82 -1.88
C PRO A 216 -13.84 -5.00 -3.17
N THR A 217 -12.92 -4.06 -3.39
CA THR A 217 -12.84 -3.25 -4.61
C THR A 217 -12.23 -4.02 -5.78
N GLY A 218 -11.37 -5.03 -5.52
CA GLY A 218 -10.84 -5.95 -6.53
C GLY A 218 -11.89 -6.95 -7.01
N GLU A 219 -12.63 -7.57 -6.09
CA GLU A 219 -13.77 -8.45 -6.42
C GLU A 219 -14.84 -7.70 -7.22
N PHE A 220 -15.15 -6.45 -6.84
CA PHE A 220 -16.05 -5.61 -7.61
C PHE A 220 -15.52 -5.30 -9.01
N ALA A 221 -14.24 -4.97 -9.15
CA ALA A 221 -13.63 -4.72 -10.46
C ALA A 221 -13.71 -5.95 -11.37
N MET A 222 -13.46 -7.15 -10.84
CA MET A 222 -13.65 -8.40 -11.57
C MET A 222 -15.10 -8.64 -11.98
N GLY A 223 -16.06 -8.40 -11.07
CA GLY A 223 -17.49 -8.50 -11.39
C GLY A 223 -17.90 -7.54 -12.50
N TYR A 224 -17.35 -6.32 -12.46
CA TYR A 224 -17.55 -5.29 -13.47
C TYR A 224 -16.95 -5.67 -14.83
N TYR A 225 -15.75 -6.27 -14.86
CA TYR A 225 -15.15 -6.79 -16.08
C TYR A 225 -15.94 -7.95 -16.69
N ALA A 226 -16.48 -8.85 -15.85
CA ALA A 226 -17.35 -9.93 -16.30
C ALA A 226 -18.72 -9.43 -16.81
N GLU A 227 -19.26 -8.37 -16.20
CA GLU A 227 -20.56 -7.80 -16.59
C GLU A 227 -20.52 -7.17 -18.00
N ILE A 228 -19.43 -6.47 -18.31
CA ILE A 228 -19.25 -5.75 -19.57
C ILE A 228 -18.56 -6.64 -20.63
N GLY A 229 -17.67 -7.54 -20.20
CA GLY A 229 -16.81 -8.35 -21.08
C GLY A 229 -15.47 -7.68 -21.42
N ILE A 230 -14.82 -7.05 -20.44
CA ILE A 230 -13.52 -6.36 -20.62
C ILE A 230 -12.40 -7.37 -20.44
N GLY A 231 -11.59 -7.62 -21.47
CA GLY A 231 -10.49 -8.60 -21.42
C GLY A 231 -10.91 -10.04 -21.10
N MET A 232 -12.21 -10.33 -21.02
CA MET A 232 -12.79 -11.63 -20.73
C MET A 232 -14.19 -11.76 -21.36
N SER A 233 -14.72 -12.98 -21.44
CA SER A 233 -16.08 -13.18 -21.96
C SER A 233 -17.13 -12.58 -21.00
N LYS A 234 -18.11 -11.89 -21.58
CA LYS A 234 -19.24 -11.35 -20.82
C LYS A 234 -20.04 -12.50 -20.20
N ASN A 235 -20.24 -12.45 -18.89
CA ASN A 235 -21.01 -13.41 -18.14
C ASN A 235 -21.63 -12.73 -16.91
N ILE A 236 -22.97 -12.65 -16.89
CA ILE A 236 -23.71 -11.93 -15.85
C ILE A 236 -23.79 -12.75 -14.57
N GLU A 237 -23.85 -14.07 -14.68
CA GLU A 237 -23.87 -14.99 -13.53
C GLU A 237 -22.56 -14.86 -12.73
N THR A 238 -21.41 -14.89 -13.40
CA THR A 238 -20.11 -14.70 -12.73
C THR A 238 -19.98 -13.28 -12.16
N ALA A 239 -20.49 -12.27 -12.86
CA ALA A 239 -20.54 -10.91 -12.34
C ALA A 239 -21.35 -10.82 -11.04
N ARG A 240 -22.53 -11.45 -10.98
CA ARG A 240 -23.38 -11.52 -9.78
C ARG A 240 -22.68 -12.22 -8.62
N GLU A 241 -21.99 -13.33 -8.87
CA GLU A 241 -21.22 -14.03 -7.84
C GLU A 241 -20.11 -13.15 -7.26
N LEU A 242 -19.34 -12.48 -8.13
CA LEU A 242 -18.25 -11.59 -7.73
C LEU A 242 -18.76 -10.36 -6.99
N TYR A 243 -19.86 -9.75 -7.43
CA TYR A 243 -20.49 -8.66 -6.69
C TYR A 243 -21.06 -9.11 -5.35
N THR A 244 -21.57 -10.34 -5.25
CA THR A 244 -22.03 -10.89 -3.96
C THR A 244 -20.88 -11.03 -2.99
N LYS A 245 -19.72 -11.55 -3.45
CA LYS A 245 -18.50 -11.62 -2.62
C LYS A 245 -18.03 -10.22 -2.19
N ALA A 246 -17.96 -9.28 -3.12
CA ALA A 246 -17.57 -7.91 -2.83
C ALA A 246 -18.51 -7.24 -1.80
N ALA A 247 -19.82 -7.44 -1.93
CA ALA A 247 -20.82 -6.92 -1.00
C ALA A 247 -20.69 -7.52 0.41
N VAL A 248 -20.44 -8.83 0.51
CA VAL A 248 -20.18 -9.52 1.79
C VAL A 248 -18.91 -8.98 2.45
N ASN A 249 -17.89 -8.67 1.65
CA ASN A 249 -16.64 -8.09 2.13
C ASN A 249 -16.72 -6.55 2.34
N GLY A 250 -17.92 -5.96 2.28
CA GLY A 250 -18.16 -4.57 2.67
C GLY A 250 -18.16 -3.54 1.53
N ASN A 251 -18.17 -3.97 0.27
CA ASN A 251 -18.28 -3.04 -0.86
C ASN A 251 -19.74 -2.58 -1.05
N VAL A 252 -19.98 -1.29 -0.80
CA VAL A 252 -21.31 -0.66 -0.94
C VAL A 252 -21.74 -0.53 -2.41
N GLU A 253 -20.80 -0.26 -3.33
CA GLU A 253 -21.09 -0.16 -4.77
C GLU A 253 -21.54 -1.51 -5.34
N ALA A 254 -21.00 -2.61 -4.81
CA ALA A 254 -21.40 -3.96 -5.19
C ALA A 254 -22.87 -4.25 -4.84
N GLN A 255 -23.33 -3.80 -3.67
CA GLN A 255 -24.74 -3.94 -3.27
C GLN A 255 -25.68 -3.19 -4.24
N ALA A 256 -25.30 -1.97 -4.61
CA ALA A 256 -26.06 -1.17 -5.58
C ALA A 256 -26.12 -1.88 -6.96
N ARG A 257 -24.98 -2.40 -7.46
CA ARG A 257 -24.96 -3.15 -8.72
C ARG A 257 -25.80 -4.44 -8.68
N LEU A 258 -25.74 -5.20 -7.59
CA LEU A 258 -26.58 -6.39 -7.42
C LEU A 258 -28.07 -6.07 -7.49
N SER A 259 -28.48 -4.95 -6.89
CA SER A 259 -29.88 -4.50 -6.94
C SER A 259 -30.30 -4.17 -8.37
N ALA A 260 -29.45 -3.47 -9.14
CA ALA A 260 -29.68 -3.12 -10.53
C ALA A 260 -29.69 -4.33 -11.49
N LEU A 261 -28.98 -5.40 -11.15
CA LEU A 261 -28.99 -6.67 -11.90
C LEU A 261 -30.14 -7.60 -11.51
N SER A 262 -30.80 -7.34 -10.38
CA SER A 262 -31.91 -8.16 -9.88
C SER A 262 -33.29 -7.63 -10.30
N THR A 263 -33.35 -6.44 -10.91
CA THR A 263 -34.59 -5.89 -11.46
C THR A 263 -35.07 -6.68 -12.68
N PRO A 264 -36.40 -6.78 -12.92
CA PRO A 264 -36.97 -7.55 -14.04
C PRO A 264 -36.54 -7.06 -15.42
N ALA A 265 -36.11 -5.79 -15.52
CA ALA A 265 -35.27 -5.30 -16.60
C ALA A 265 -33.86 -5.07 -16.03
N PRO A 266 -32.91 -6.02 -16.20
CA PRO A 266 -31.57 -5.86 -15.66
C PRO A 266 -30.86 -4.70 -16.35
N GLN A 267 -30.44 -3.70 -15.58
CA GLN A 267 -29.66 -2.56 -16.09
C GLN A 267 -28.19 -2.98 -16.21
N ALA A 268 -27.92 -3.82 -17.20
CA ALA A 268 -26.56 -4.23 -17.55
C ALA A 268 -25.78 -3.04 -18.11
N LEU A 269 -24.57 -2.86 -17.62
CA LEU A 269 -23.65 -1.83 -18.12
C LEU A 269 -23.25 -2.13 -19.56
N SER A 270 -23.24 -1.06 -20.35
CA SER A 270 -22.76 -1.09 -21.73
C SER A 270 -21.27 -0.73 -21.80
N VAL A 271 -20.61 -1.18 -22.88
CA VAL A 271 -19.22 -0.82 -23.18
C VAL A 271 -19.07 0.70 -23.36
N THR A 272 -20.06 1.37 -23.93
CA THR A 272 -20.04 2.82 -24.14
C THR A 272 -20.13 3.60 -22.82
N GLU A 273 -20.96 3.15 -21.88
CA GLU A 273 -20.99 3.70 -20.52
C GLU A 273 -19.68 3.46 -19.79
N HIS A 274 -19.07 2.29 -19.96
CA HIS A 274 -17.75 1.99 -19.43
C HIS A 274 -16.67 2.93 -19.95
N GLU A 275 -16.59 3.14 -21.26
CA GLU A 275 -15.63 4.06 -21.88
C GLU A 275 -15.83 5.49 -21.37
N ALA A 276 -17.07 5.96 -21.26
CA ALA A 276 -17.37 7.28 -20.70
C ALA A 276 -16.96 7.39 -19.21
N LEU A 277 -17.23 6.35 -18.41
CA LEU A 277 -16.86 6.31 -16.99
C LEU A 277 -15.35 6.25 -16.78
N THR A 278 -14.63 5.46 -17.57
CA THR A 278 -13.16 5.36 -17.50
C THR A 278 -12.49 6.66 -17.93
N ASP A 279 -12.97 7.29 -19.00
CA ASP A 279 -12.47 8.59 -19.43
C ASP A 279 -12.68 9.66 -18.35
N HIS A 280 -13.89 9.72 -17.78
CA HIS A 280 -14.22 10.71 -16.75
C HIS A 280 -13.50 10.48 -15.42
N ASN A 281 -13.50 9.25 -14.90
CA ASN A 281 -13.02 8.96 -13.55
C ASN A 281 -11.51 8.72 -13.48
N LEU A 282 -10.89 8.18 -14.53
CA LEU A 282 -9.47 7.81 -14.52
C LEU A 282 -8.65 8.74 -15.40
N VAL A 283 -8.95 8.81 -16.70
CA VAL A 283 -8.13 9.54 -17.68
C VAL A 283 -8.14 11.03 -17.37
N ARG A 284 -9.32 11.61 -17.14
CA ARG A 284 -9.44 13.03 -16.82
C ARG A 284 -8.76 13.41 -15.51
N ARG A 285 -8.89 12.59 -14.45
CA ARG A 285 -8.22 12.85 -13.16
C ARG A 285 -6.70 12.84 -13.32
N ARG A 286 -6.14 11.85 -14.01
CA ARG A 286 -4.70 11.76 -14.31
C ARG A 286 -4.23 12.92 -15.19
N THR A 287 -5.04 13.34 -16.16
CA THR A 287 -4.75 14.51 -17.00
C THR A 287 -4.75 15.81 -16.19
N GLN A 288 -5.72 15.99 -15.29
CA GLN A 288 -5.76 17.13 -14.37
C GLN A 288 -4.55 17.13 -13.43
N ALA A 289 -4.15 15.97 -12.92
CA ALA A 289 -2.94 15.82 -12.11
C ALA A 289 -1.69 16.26 -12.89
N LYS A 290 -1.52 15.80 -14.14
CA LYS A 290 -0.44 16.24 -15.04
C LYS A 290 -0.44 17.75 -15.28
N VAL A 291 -1.60 18.35 -15.56
CA VAL A 291 -1.72 19.80 -15.75
C VAL A 291 -1.37 20.56 -14.46
N ARG A 292 -1.80 20.07 -13.31
CA ARG A 292 -1.44 20.63 -12.00
C ARG A 292 0.06 20.56 -11.75
N ALA A 293 0.70 19.43 -12.07
CA ALA A 293 2.15 19.28 -11.96
C ALA A 293 2.90 20.30 -12.83
N ALA A 294 2.46 20.49 -14.08
CA ALA A 294 3.03 21.49 -14.98
C ALA A 294 2.89 22.92 -14.44
N LYS A 295 1.73 23.28 -13.87
CA LYS A 295 1.53 24.58 -13.21
C LYS A 295 2.45 24.80 -12.01
N LEU A 296 2.80 23.73 -11.29
CA LEU A 296 3.72 23.77 -10.15
C LEU A 296 5.20 23.72 -10.57
N GLY A 297 5.51 23.66 -11.87
CA GLY A 297 6.88 23.48 -12.37
C GLY A 297 7.47 22.10 -12.09
N ARG A 298 6.64 21.13 -11.67
CA ARG A 298 7.04 19.77 -11.27
C ARG A 298 6.85 18.80 -12.43
N ASN A 299 7.54 19.07 -13.53
CA ASN A 299 7.54 18.15 -14.66
C ASN A 299 8.48 16.98 -14.36
N ALA A 300 8.10 15.76 -14.76
CA ALA A 300 9.01 14.63 -14.71
C ALA A 300 10.31 14.95 -15.45
N SER A 301 11.45 14.54 -14.87
CA SER A 301 12.74 14.50 -15.58
C SER A 301 12.55 13.74 -16.90
N LYS A 302 13.22 14.21 -17.97
CA LYS A 302 13.23 13.72 -19.37
C LYS A 302 12.41 12.44 -19.62
N ARG A 303 11.46 12.50 -20.56
CA ARG A 303 10.65 11.34 -21.02
C ARG A 303 11.52 10.07 -21.03
N ALA A 304 11.11 9.07 -20.24
CA ALA A 304 11.78 7.78 -20.15
C ALA A 304 12.07 7.23 -21.56
N GLY A 305 13.25 6.67 -21.76
CA GLY A 305 13.65 6.12 -23.06
C GLY A 305 12.73 4.98 -23.51
N ALA A 306 12.68 4.68 -24.82
CA ALA A 306 11.86 3.57 -25.31
C ALA A 306 12.25 2.22 -24.70
N GLU A 307 13.54 2.02 -24.42
CA GLU A 307 14.05 0.82 -23.75
C GLU A 307 13.65 0.75 -22.29
N GLU A 308 13.75 1.85 -21.55
CA GLU A 308 13.32 1.93 -20.14
C GLU A 308 11.83 1.58 -19.99
N ARG A 309 10.98 2.12 -20.88
CA ARG A 309 9.56 1.79 -20.91
C ARG A 309 9.32 0.30 -21.15
N LYS A 310 10.02 -0.29 -22.12
CA LYS A 310 9.93 -1.73 -22.40
C LYS A 310 10.39 -2.57 -21.22
N MET A 311 11.48 -2.18 -20.55
CA MET A 311 11.98 -2.90 -19.37
C MET A 311 11.00 -2.85 -18.21
N VAL A 312 10.46 -1.66 -17.89
CA VAL A 312 9.48 -1.50 -16.80
C VAL A 312 8.22 -2.30 -17.09
N VAL A 313 7.64 -2.15 -18.30
CA VAL A 313 6.44 -2.91 -18.68
C VAL A 313 6.72 -4.42 -18.72
N GLY A 314 7.90 -4.83 -19.18
CA GLY A 314 8.33 -6.24 -19.16
C GLY A 314 8.42 -6.80 -17.75
N SER A 315 8.97 -6.05 -16.80
CA SER A 315 9.02 -6.43 -15.38
C SER A 315 7.63 -6.54 -14.76
N ILE A 316 6.74 -5.61 -15.10
CA ILE A 316 5.34 -5.65 -14.64
C ILE A 316 4.63 -6.91 -15.15
N ARG A 317 4.81 -7.25 -16.44
CA ARG A 317 4.24 -8.47 -17.04
C ARG A 317 4.78 -9.74 -16.38
N ALA A 318 6.09 -9.82 -16.21
CA ALA A 318 6.74 -10.98 -15.55
C ALA A 318 6.26 -11.17 -14.10
N GLY A 319 5.97 -10.08 -13.38
CA GLY A 319 5.44 -10.12 -12.02
C GLY A 319 4.01 -10.71 -11.91
N VAL A 320 3.24 -10.71 -13.01
CA VAL A 320 1.93 -11.37 -13.07
C VAL A 320 2.07 -12.83 -13.47
N GLU A 321 2.94 -13.13 -14.43
CA GLU A 321 3.11 -14.47 -15.01
C GLU A 321 3.78 -15.47 -14.06
N SER A 322 4.72 -15.01 -13.23
CA SER A 322 5.40 -15.85 -12.24
C SER A 322 4.44 -16.52 -11.26
N LEU A 323 3.40 -15.80 -10.83
CA LEU A 323 2.40 -16.31 -9.88
C LEU A 323 1.40 -17.29 -10.51
N GLY A 324 1.17 -17.21 -11.83
CA GLY A 324 0.29 -18.16 -12.53
C GLY A 324 0.89 -19.58 -12.61
N LYS A 325 2.22 -19.70 -12.66
CA LYS A 325 2.93 -20.99 -12.76
C LYS A 325 3.08 -21.71 -11.42
N ASP A 326 3.22 -20.96 -10.34
CA ASP A 326 3.27 -21.53 -8.99
C ASP A 326 1.91 -22.14 -8.56
N GLU A 327 0.81 -21.78 -9.23
CA GLU A 327 -0.53 -22.26 -8.92
C GLU A 327 -1.04 -23.39 -9.82
N GLU A 328 -0.62 -23.48 -11.09
CA GLU A 328 -0.90 -24.66 -11.92
C GLU A 328 -0.22 -25.92 -11.34
N SER A 329 1.00 -25.78 -10.83
CA SER A 329 1.71 -26.86 -10.15
C SER A 329 1.12 -27.25 -8.78
N GLY A 330 0.34 -26.37 -8.14
CA GLY A 330 -0.34 -26.64 -6.87
C GLY A 330 -1.69 -27.35 -7.00
N LYS A 331 -2.30 -27.33 -8.19
CA LYS A 331 -3.57 -28.05 -8.46
C LYS A 331 -3.35 -29.51 -8.84
N ASP A 332 -2.21 -29.85 -9.43
CA ASP A 332 -1.87 -31.23 -9.80
C ASP A 332 -1.43 -32.09 -8.59
N GLY A 333 -1.11 -31.47 -7.44
CA GLY A 333 -0.66 -32.17 -6.23
C GLY A 333 -1.77 -32.59 -5.24
N LEU A 334 -3.04 -32.43 -5.59
CA LEU A 334 -4.20 -32.77 -4.74
C LEU A 334 -5.06 -33.91 -5.30
N LEU A 335 -4.57 -34.64 -6.31
CA LEU A 335 -5.24 -35.78 -6.93
C LEU A 335 -4.39 -37.07 -6.99
N GLU A 336 -3.35 -37.21 -6.17
CA GLU A 336 -2.68 -38.51 -5.95
C GLU A 336 -2.85 -39.04 -4.52
#